data_AF-A0ABD5DWT9-F1
#
_entry.id   AF-A0ABD5DWT9-F1
#
_cell.length_a   1.000
_cell.length_b   1.000
_cell.length_c   1.000
_cell.angle_alpha   90.00
_cell.angle_beta   90.00
_cell.angle_gamma   90.00
#
_symmetry.space_group_name_H-M   'P 1'
#
loop_
_entity.id
_entity.type
_entity.pdbx_description
1 polymer ?
#
loop_
_entity_poly.entity_id
_entity_poly.type
_entity_poly.pdbx_seq_one_letter_code
_entity_poly.pdbx_strand_id
1 'polypeptide(L)'
;PVPPKKDVQVPEKTITSKNPEAAAARHNLATVLKRNADRGMFTINLSSGHERTLFAFLDPACPNCRLLEPALKRLASDFNVVIYPVSVIGGEESTDRVAPLLCEKDAQKRAAGWHR
;
A
#
# COMPACT_ATOMS: atom_id res chain seq x y z
N PRO A 1 -23.07 21.42 -21.58
CA PRO A 1 -23.79 20.28 -20.94
C PRO A 1 -22.79 19.22 -20.46
N VAL A 2 -22.60 19.12 -19.15
CA VAL A 2 -21.72 18.11 -18.54
C VAL A 2 -22.49 16.79 -18.47
N PRO A 3 -21.95 15.67 -18.98
CA PRO A 3 -22.64 14.38 -18.89
C PRO A 3 -22.77 13.94 -17.42
N PRO A 4 -23.86 13.27 -17.04
CA PRO A 4 -24.07 12.84 -15.66
C PRO A 4 -23.01 11.83 -15.25
N LYS A 5 -22.44 12.01 -14.06
CA LYS A 5 -21.49 11.08 -13.46
C LYS A 5 -22.23 9.74 -13.24
N LYS A 6 -21.74 8.67 -13.85
CA LYS A 6 -22.15 7.31 -13.49
C LYS A 6 -21.62 7.06 -12.08
N ASP A 7 -22.52 6.88 -11.12
CA ASP A 7 -22.18 6.38 -9.80
C ASP A 7 -21.44 5.06 -9.96
N VAL A 8 -20.17 5.04 -9.57
CA VAL A 8 -19.40 3.80 -9.44
C VAL A 8 -19.99 3.06 -8.24
N GLN A 9 -21.01 2.25 -8.50
CA GLN A 9 -21.48 1.25 -7.54
C GLN A 9 -20.37 0.23 -7.39
N VAL A 10 -19.56 0.38 -6.34
CA VAL A 10 -18.77 -0.74 -5.82
C VAL A 10 -19.78 -1.80 -5.38
N PRO A 11 -19.75 -3.02 -5.92
CA PRO A 11 -20.67 -4.06 -5.51
C PRO A 11 -20.55 -4.30 -4.00
N GLU A 12 -21.63 -4.01 -3.27
CA GLU A 12 -21.76 -4.15 -1.81
C GLU A 12 -21.46 -5.58 -1.32
N LYS A 13 -21.48 -6.56 -2.23
CA LYS A 13 -21.20 -7.98 -1.95
C LYS A 13 -19.79 -8.29 -1.44
N THR A 14 -18.82 -7.39 -1.57
CA THR A 14 -17.43 -7.69 -1.18
C THR A 14 -17.15 -7.50 0.32
N ILE A 15 -17.96 -6.71 1.04
CA ILE A 15 -17.62 -6.34 2.44
C ILE A 15 -18.28 -7.26 3.49
N THR A 16 -19.37 -7.97 3.14
CA THR A 16 -20.18 -8.72 4.12
C THR A 16 -20.22 -10.23 3.85
N SER A 17 -19.07 -10.84 3.56
CA SER A 17 -18.97 -12.30 3.72
C SER A 17 -18.97 -12.64 5.22
N LYS A 18 -20.14 -13.05 5.74
CA LYS A 18 -20.33 -13.66 7.07
C LYS A 18 -19.69 -15.05 7.19
N ASN A 19 -18.67 -15.38 6.39
CA ASN A 19 -17.90 -16.61 6.59
C ASN A 19 -16.88 -16.39 7.72
N PRO A 20 -17.00 -17.08 8.87
CA PRO A 20 -16.04 -16.98 9.98
C PRO A 20 -14.61 -17.32 9.56
N GLU A 21 -14.43 -18.26 8.62
CA GLU A 21 -13.12 -18.64 8.09
C GLU A 21 -12.49 -17.50 7.31
N ALA A 22 -13.28 -16.79 6.49
CA ALA A 22 -12.80 -15.61 5.77
C ALA A 22 -12.44 -14.46 6.73
N ALA A 23 -13.17 -14.31 7.84
CA ALA A 23 -12.84 -13.32 8.87
C ALA A 23 -11.52 -13.67 9.58
N ALA A 24 -11.34 -14.94 9.98
CA ALA A 24 -10.10 -15.42 10.56
C ALA A 24 -8.90 -15.26 9.60
N ALA A 25 -9.09 -15.58 8.32
CA ALA A 25 -8.06 -15.41 7.29
C ALA A 25 -7.65 -13.93 7.12
N ARG A 26 -8.61 -13.00 7.09
CA ARG A 26 -8.34 -11.55 7.06
C ARG A 26 -7.56 -11.10 8.29
N HIS A 27 -7.93 -11.60 9.47
CA HIS A 27 -7.25 -11.23 10.71
C HIS A 27 -5.81 -11.77 10.74
N ASN A 28 -5.60 -12.99 10.26
CA ASN A 28 -4.26 -13.57 10.13
C ASN A 28 -3.40 -12.79 9.13
N LEU A 29 -3.97 -12.41 7.97
CA LEU A 29 -3.28 -11.58 6.98
C LEU A 29 -2.83 -10.25 7.61
N ALA A 30 -3.73 -9.56 8.31
CA ALA A 30 -3.38 -8.30 8.98
C ALA A 30 -2.24 -8.47 9.99
N THR A 31 -2.25 -9.55 10.78
CA THR A 31 -1.17 -9.89 11.71
C THR A 31 0.16 -10.11 10.99
N VAL A 32 0.15 -10.86 9.89
CA VAL A 32 1.38 -11.14 9.11
C VAL A 32 1.94 -9.87 8.47
N LEU A 33 1.08 -9.02 7.90
CA LEU A 33 1.49 -7.74 7.32
C LEU A 33 2.10 -6.85 8.40
N LYS A 34 1.42 -6.67 9.53
CA LYS A 34 1.96 -5.89 10.65
C LYS A 34 3.34 -6.41 11.08
N ARG A 35 3.47 -7.72 11.31
CA ARG A 35 4.75 -8.33 11.70
C ARG A 35 5.87 -8.08 10.69
N ASN A 36 5.57 -8.14 9.40
CA ASN A 36 6.57 -7.93 8.35
C ASN A 36 6.98 -6.45 8.29
N ALA A 37 6.02 -5.54 8.41
CA ALA A 37 6.26 -4.10 8.45
C ALA A 37 7.08 -3.68 9.68
N ASP A 38 6.76 -4.22 10.87
CA ASP A 38 7.49 -3.96 12.11
C ASP A 38 8.96 -4.44 12.02
N ARG A 39 9.24 -5.43 11.16
CA ARG A 39 10.59 -5.93 10.85
C ARG A 39 11.26 -5.24 9.65
N GLY A 40 10.58 -4.31 8.99
CA GLY A 40 11.06 -3.62 7.78
C GLY A 40 11.28 -4.55 6.58
N MET A 41 10.62 -5.72 6.55
CA MET A 41 10.79 -6.72 5.51
C MET A 41 9.95 -6.39 4.28
N PHE A 42 10.61 -6.09 3.17
CA PHE A 42 9.98 -5.77 1.88
C PHE A 42 9.00 -4.58 1.98
N THR A 43 9.23 -3.66 2.91
CA THR A 43 8.38 -2.48 3.11
C THR A 43 9.13 -1.17 2.95
N ILE A 44 8.35 -0.15 2.60
CA ILE A 44 8.75 1.25 2.59
C ILE A 44 7.79 1.99 3.52
N ASN A 45 8.30 2.57 4.60
CA ASN A 45 7.50 3.27 5.59
C ASN A 45 7.53 4.77 5.28
N LEU A 46 6.37 5.36 4.96
CA LEU A 46 6.27 6.81 4.68
C LEU A 46 6.10 7.64 5.97
N SER A 47 5.54 7.04 7.01
CA SER A 47 5.36 7.64 8.34
C SER A 47 5.39 6.58 9.44
N SER A 48 5.61 7.02 10.68
CA SER A 48 5.64 6.19 11.88
C SER A 48 5.17 7.01 13.10
N GLY A 49 4.84 6.32 14.20
CA GLY A 49 4.46 6.96 15.47
C GLY A 49 2.96 7.23 15.67
N HIS A 50 2.12 6.86 14.70
CA HIS A 50 0.66 6.98 14.81
C HIS A 50 0.01 5.73 15.41
N GLU A 51 -1.20 5.88 15.93
CA GLU A 51 -1.99 4.79 16.53
C GLU A 51 -2.39 3.72 15.50
N ARG A 52 -2.73 4.14 14.28
CA ARG A 52 -3.27 3.28 13.22
C ARG A 52 -2.34 3.20 12.04
N THR A 53 -2.38 2.06 11.33
CA THR A 53 -1.51 1.77 10.19
C THR A 53 -2.34 1.45 8.95
N LEU A 54 -1.99 2.09 7.83
CA LEU A 54 -2.51 1.80 6.51
C LEU A 54 -1.44 1.03 5.72
N PHE A 55 -1.78 -0.19 5.29
CA PHE A 55 -0.93 -1.00 4.42
C PHE A 55 -1.40 -0.81 2.97
N ALA A 56 -0.49 -0.41 2.09
CA ALA A 56 -0.79 -0.18 0.67
C ALA A 56 0.09 -1.06 -0.21
N PHE A 57 -0.53 -1.84 -1.11
CA PHE A 57 0.18 -2.60 -2.13
C PHE A 57 0.23 -1.75 -3.40
N LEU A 58 1.41 -1.27 -3.77
CA LEU A 58 1.55 -0.32 -4.87
C LEU A 58 2.59 -0.82 -5.87
N ASP A 59 2.22 -0.75 -7.14
CA ASP A 59 3.16 -0.94 -8.24
C ASP A 59 3.66 0.44 -8.71
N PRO A 60 4.97 0.70 -8.71
CA PRO A 60 5.53 2.01 -9.05
C PRO A 60 5.32 2.42 -10.52
N ALA A 61 5.09 1.47 -11.43
CA ALA A 61 4.76 1.73 -12.83
C ALA A 61 3.24 1.82 -13.07
N CYS A 62 2.40 1.37 -12.14
CA CYS A 62 0.95 1.46 -12.27
C CYS A 62 0.46 2.93 -12.19
N PRO A 63 -0.18 3.47 -13.25
CA PRO A 63 -0.64 4.86 -13.26
C PRO A 63 -1.62 5.18 -12.12
N ASN A 64 -2.52 4.26 -11.80
CA ASN A 64 -3.50 4.46 -10.74
C ASN A 64 -2.86 4.43 -9.34
N CYS A 65 -1.83 3.60 -9.15
CA CYS A 65 -1.06 3.60 -7.89
C CYS A 65 -0.35 4.95 -7.71
N ARG A 66 0.29 5.47 -8.76
CA ARG A 66 0.94 6.79 -8.72
C ARG A 66 -0.04 7.93 -8.46
N LEU A 67 -1.26 7.87 -9.00
CA LEU A 67 -2.32 8.84 -8.72
C LEU A 67 -2.81 8.80 -7.27
N LEU A 68 -2.71 7.65 -6.60
CA LEU A 68 -3.10 7.48 -5.20
C LEU A 68 -2.02 8.01 -4.22
N GLU A 69 -0.74 8.00 -4.61
CA GLU A 69 0.37 8.37 -3.73
C GLU A 69 0.23 9.75 -3.05
N PRO A 70 -0.22 10.83 -3.73
CA PRO A 70 -0.42 12.11 -3.06
C PRO A 70 -1.44 12.06 -1.92
N ALA A 71 -2.47 11.23 -2.03
CA ALA A 71 -3.46 11.04 -0.97
C ALA A 71 -2.86 10.26 0.20
N LEU A 72 -2.07 9.22 -0.07
CA LEU A 72 -1.34 8.48 0.96
C LEU A 72 -0.33 9.37 1.70
N LYS A 73 0.37 10.25 0.98
CA LYS A 73 1.29 11.23 1.59
C LYS A 73 0.58 12.20 2.54
N ARG A 74 -0.66 12.60 2.23
CA ARG A 74 -1.47 13.41 3.15
C ARG A 74 -1.89 12.60 4.37
N LEU A 75 -2.35 11.36 4.17
CA LEU A 75 -2.75 10.47 5.27
C LEU A 75 -1.58 10.11 6.19
N ALA A 76 -0.35 10.22 5.71
CA ALA A 76 0.85 10.00 6.50
C ALA A 76 1.02 10.99 7.69
N SER A 77 0.24 12.08 7.75
CA SER A 77 0.19 12.95 8.94
C SER A 77 -0.64 12.37 10.09
N ASP A 78 -1.55 11.44 9.79
CA ASP A 78 -2.56 10.95 10.74
C ASP A 78 -2.44 9.43 10.98
N PHE A 79 -1.81 8.72 10.05
CA PHE A 79 -1.65 7.27 10.05
C PHE A 79 -0.20 6.89 9.74
N ASN A 80 0.25 5.75 10.24
CA ASN A 80 1.45 5.09 9.72
C ASN A 80 1.11 4.56 8.32
N VAL A 81 1.77 5.03 7.29
CA VAL A 81 1.57 4.54 5.93
C VAL A 81 2.74 3.64 5.56
N VAL A 82 2.45 2.37 5.33
CA VAL A 82 3.43 1.34 4.97
C VAL A 82 3.11 0.80 3.59
N ILE A 83 4.07 0.93 2.68
CA ILE A 83 3.95 0.44 1.31
C ILE A 83 4.61 -0.93 1.21
N TYR A 84 3.87 -1.87 0.61
CA TYR A 84 4.37 -3.12 0.06
C TYR A 84 4.49 -2.96 -1.46
N PRO A 85 5.70 -2.73 -1.98
CA PRO A 85 5.89 -2.66 -3.41
C PRO A 85 5.51 -3.99 -4.08
N VAL A 86 4.81 -3.90 -5.21
CA VAL A 86 4.48 -5.04 -6.07
C VAL A 86 4.86 -4.73 -7.52
N SER A 87 4.91 -5.75 -8.37
CA SER A 87 5.30 -5.63 -9.78
C SER A 87 4.27 -6.22 -10.75
N VAL A 88 2.99 -6.24 -10.35
CA VAL A 88 1.90 -6.88 -11.12
C VAL A 88 1.64 -6.18 -12.46
N ILE A 89 1.80 -4.86 -12.52
CA ILE A 89 1.50 -4.04 -13.70
C ILE A 89 2.77 -3.74 -14.49
N GLY A 90 3.85 -3.30 -13.82
CA GLY A 90 5.09 -2.91 -14.50
C GLY A 90 6.12 -4.02 -14.70
N GLY A 91 5.92 -5.19 -14.08
CA GLY A 91 6.82 -6.34 -14.23
C GLY A 91 8.27 -6.00 -13.88
N GLU A 92 9.16 -6.13 -14.86
CA GLU A 92 10.59 -5.89 -14.72
C GLU A 92 10.90 -4.41 -14.40
N GLU A 93 10.23 -3.45 -15.06
CA GLU A 93 10.42 -2.00 -14.79
C GLU A 93 10.16 -1.69 -13.30
N SER A 94 9.09 -2.24 -12.74
CA SER A 94 8.75 -2.05 -11.33
C SER A 94 9.74 -2.76 -10.41
N THR A 95 10.21 -3.93 -10.81
CA THR A 95 11.19 -4.71 -10.03
C THR A 95 12.53 -3.99 -9.97
N ASP A 96 13.02 -3.50 -11.11
CA ASP A 96 14.30 -2.78 -11.23
C ASP A 96 14.30 -1.47 -10.43
N ARG A 97 13.15 -0.80 -10.37
CA ARG A 97 13.00 0.41 -9.56
C ARG A 97 12.94 0.12 -8.06
N VAL A 98 12.30 -0.99 -7.66
CA VAL A 98 12.03 -1.30 -6.25
C VAL A 98 13.16 -2.06 -5.57
N ALA A 99 13.78 -3.02 -6.27
CA ALA A 99 14.85 -3.85 -5.72
C ALA A 99 15.96 -3.04 -5.02
N PRO A 100 16.53 -1.98 -5.62
CA PRO A 100 17.55 -1.18 -4.94
C PRO A 100 17.01 -0.45 -3.71
N LEU A 101 15.75 -0.02 -3.72
CA LEU A 101 15.12 0.63 -2.56
C LEU A 101 14.98 -0.35 -1.40
N LEU A 102 14.53 -1.58 -1.66
CA LEU A 102 14.39 -2.60 -0.62
C LEU A 102 15.74 -3.02 -0.03
N CYS A 103 16.81 -2.94 -0.83
CA CYS A 103 18.19 -3.19 -0.39
C CYS A 103 18.81 -2.01 0.38
N GLU A 104 18.24 -0.81 0.32
CA GLU A 104 18.71 0.35 1.09
C GLU A 104 18.45 0.11 2.58
N LYS A 105 19.51 0.19 3.39
CA LYS A 105 19.47 -0.08 4.84
C LYS A 105 18.87 1.09 5.62
N ASP A 106 19.04 2.30 5.12
CA ASP A 106 18.50 3.50 5.72
C ASP A 106 17.02 3.66 5.35
N ALA A 107 16.15 3.56 6.36
CA ALA A 107 14.70 3.65 6.17
C ALA A 107 14.26 5.00 5.58
N GLN A 108 14.95 6.10 5.90
CA GLN A 108 14.62 7.43 5.39
C GLN A 108 15.02 7.58 3.92
N LYS A 109 16.22 7.07 3.55
CA LYS A 109 16.63 7.03 2.14
C LYS A 109 15.72 6.14 1.31
N ARG A 110 15.35 4.97 1.85
CA ARG A 110 14.38 4.06 1.22
C ARG A 110 13.04 4.77 0.96
N ALA A 111 12.49 5.46 1.95
CA ALA A 111 11.24 6.20 1.81
C ALA A 111 11.35 7.35 0.80
N ALA A 112 12.44 8.12 0.85
CA ALA A 112 12.67 9.21 -0.09
C ALA A 112 12.83 8.73 -1.54
N GLY A 113 13.37 7.52 -1.74
CA GLY A 113 13.55 6.93 -3.06
C GLY A 113 12.26 6.43 -3.70
N TRP A 114 11.20 6.14 -2.92
CA TRP A 114 9.92 5.67 -3.46
C TRP A 114 9.23 6.71 -4.36
N HIS A 115 9.31 7.98 -4.00
CA HIS A 115 8.64 9.07 -4.73
C HIS A 115 9.43 9.59 -5.94
N ARG A 116 10.61 9.03 -6.23
CA ARG A 116 11.42 9.38 -7.40
C ARG A 116 11.03 8.51 -8.57
#